data_AF-A0A1C4LZJ7-F1
#
_entry.id   AF-A0A1C4LZJ7-F1
#
_cell.length_a   1.000
_cell.length_b   1.000
_cell.length_c   1.000
_cell.angle_alpha   90.00
_cell.angle_beta   90.00
_cell.angle_gamma   90.00
#
_symmetry.space_group_name_H-M   'P 1'
#
loop_
_entity.id
_entity.type
_entity.pdbx_description
1 polymer ?
#
loop_
_entity_poly.entity_id
_entity_poly.type
_entity_poly.pdbx_seq_one_letter_code
_entity_poly.pdbx_strand_id
1 'polypeptide(L)'
;MAFGAEELRVLRRALALALNPAPASAEDVQDCHRLAESLDEALNEGLRLRAFLVADLARYRAALPGTAAGYLTLLEEALRAGYRPGADDLAALRALRGNPVAAALLDHCRLAAEHDVRARLARAVPRPATALVPASRARLTAL
;
A
#
# COMPACT_ATOMS: atom_id res chain seq x y z
N MET A 1 -0.74 -4.73 10.18
CA MET A 1 0.06 -5.30 11.27
C MET A 1 0.88 -4.20 11.92
N ALA A 2 1.02 -4.20 13.23
CA ALA A 2 2.01 -3.40 13.93
C ALA A 2 3.13 -4.34 14.39
N PHE A 3 4.39 -4.04 14.06
CA PHE A 3 5.52 -4.81 14.56
C PHE A 3 5.73 -4.53 16.05
N GLY A 4 5.98 -5.58 16.82
CA GLY A 4 6.45 -5.46 18.19
C GLY A 4 7.94 -5.17 18.25
N ALA A 5 8.45 -4.97 19.48
CA ALA A 5 9.86 -4.66 19.69
C ALA A 5 10.79 -5.78 19.21
N GLU A 6 10.35 -7.03 19.26
CA GLU A 6 11.17 -8.18 18.89
C GLU A 6 11.26 -8.34 17.37
N GLU A 7 10.12 -8.25 16.68
CA GLU A 7 10.09 -8.28 15.22
C GLU A 7 10.92 -7.14 14.62
N LEU A 8 10.90 -5.95 15.24
CA LEU A 8 11.74 -4.83 14.82
C LEU A 8 13.23 -5.08 15.04
N ARG A 9 13.62 -5.79 16.11
CA ARG A 9 15.02 -6.16 16.34
C ARG A 9 15.50 -7.16 15.28
N VAL A 10 14.70 -8.18 14.98
CA VAL A 10 14.99 -9.16 13.94
C VAL A 10 15.08 -8.48 12.58
N LEU A 11 14.12 -7.62 12.22
CA LEU A 11 14.14 -6.87 10.97
C LEU A 11 15.38 -5.98 10.83
N ARG A 12 15.74 -5.23 11.89
CA ARG A 12 16.93 -4.38 11.89
C ARG A 12 18.20 -5.19 11.67
N ARG A 13 18.28 -6.38 12.28
CA ARG A 13 19.42 -7.28 12.12
C ARG A 13 19.50 -7.86 10.71
N ALA A 14 18.37 -8.32 10.17
CA ALA A 14 18.27 -8.81 8.79
C ALA A 14 18.73 -7.75 7.79
N LEU A 15 18.30 -6.49 7.97
CA LEU A 15 18.74 -5.36 7.16
C LEU A 15 20.24 -5.08 7.30
N ALA A 16 20.79 -5.16 8.52
CA ALA A 16 22.23 -4.97 8.73
C ALA A 16 23.06 -6.03 7.99
N LEU A 17 22.63 -7.30 8.03
CA LEU A 17 23.26 -8.40 7.29
C LEU A 17 23.13 -8.21 5.77
N ALA A 18 21.99 -7.72 5.28
CA ALA A 18 21.79 -7.45 3.86
C ALA A 18 22.68 -6.29 3.35
N LEU A 19 22.92 -5.27 4.18
CA LEU A 19 23.75 -4.12 3.84
C LEU A 19 25.25 -4.40 3.99
N ASN A 20 25.64 -5.23 4.95
CA ASN A 20 27.03 -5.63 5.19
C ASN A 20 27.11 -7.16 5.26
N PRO A 21 27.28 -7.83 4.10
CA PRO A 21 27.24 -9.29 4.04
C PRO A 21 28.33 -9.91 4.92
N ALA A 22 27.89 -10.62 5.95
CA ALA A 22 28.70 -11.41 6.85
C ALA A 22 28.00 -12.76 7.09
N PRO A 23 28.73 -13.82 7.51
CA PRO A 23 28.11 -15.09 7.86
C PRO A 23 27.04 -14.87 8.95
N ALA A 24 25.80 -15.26 8.66
CA ALA A 24 24.71 -15.23 9.63
C ALA A 24 24.72 -16.52 10.47
N SER A 25 24.35 -16.41 11.75
CA SER A 25 24.16 -17.60 12.58
C SER A 25 22.90 -18.37 12.16
N ALA A 26 22.83 -19.65 12.50
CA ALA A 26 21.64 -20.46 12.23
C ALA A 26 20.39 -19.89 12.94
N GLU A 27 20.56 -19.29 14.11
CA GLU A 27 19.50 -18.61 14.86
C GLU A 27 19.00 -17.36 14.11
N ASP A 28 19.91 -16.51 13.64
CA ASP A 28 19.53 -15.30 12.88
C ASP A 28 18.74 -15.68 11.60
N VAL A 29 19.13 -16.76 10.93
CA VAL A 29 18.42 -17.27 9.74
C VAL A 29 17.02 -17.77 10.12
N GLN A 30 16.91 -18.55 11.19
CA GLN A 30 15.62 -19.08 11.65
C GLN A 30 14.67 -17.95 12.10
N ASP A 31 15.19 -16.92 12.77
CA ASP A 31 14.42 -15.75 13.20
C ASP A 31 13.89 -14.96 12.02
N CYS A 32 14.73 -14.75 11.00
CA CYS A 32 14.31 -14.11 9.75
C CYS A 32 13.21 -14.91 9.05
N HIS A 33 13.31 -16.24 9.03
CA HIS A 33 12.29 -17.11 8.43
C HIS A 33 10.94 -16.98 9.17
N ARG A 34 10.96 -17.07 10.50
CA ARG A 34 9.73 -16.94 11.31
C ARG A 34 9.08 -15.57 11.15
N LEU A 35 9.88 -14.50 11.06
CA LEU A 35 9.39 -13.16 10.79
C LEU A 35 8.77 -13.06 9.39
N ALA A 36 9.38 -13.68 8.38
CA ALA A 36 8.85 -13.69 7.02
C ALA A 36 7.50 -14.43 6.95
N GLU A 37 7.39 -15.62 7.57
CA GLU A 37 6.13 -16.36 7.64
C GLU A 37 5.02 -15.54 8.33
N SER A 38 5.34 -14.90 9.46
CA SER A 38 4.40 -14.04 10.19
C SER A 38 3.94 -12.84 9.35
N LEU A 39 4.85 -12.28 8.54
CA LEU A 39 4.52 -11.18 7.62
C LEU A 39 3.63 -11.67 6.48
N ASP A 40 3.95 -12.80 5.86
CA ASP A 40 3.17 -13.38 4.78
C ASP A 40 1.75 -13.74 5.24
N GLU A 41 1.61 -14.31 6.44
CA GLU A 41 0.30 -14.56 7.04
C GLU A 41 -0.49 -13.25 7.25
N ALA A 42 0.15 -12.23 7.82
CA ALA A 42 -0.50 -10.93 8.03
C ALA A 42 -0.89 -10.24 6.71
N LEU A 43 -0.09 -10.40 5.65
CA LEU A 43 -0.40 -9.90 4.31
C LEU A 43 -1.59 -10.63 3.71
N ASN A 44 -1.61 -11.97 3.80
CA ASN A 44 -2.71 -12.79 3.29
C ASN A 44 -4.03 -12.49 4.01
N GLU A 45 -4.01 -12.38 5.34
CA GLU A 45 -5.20 -11.99 6.10
C GLU A 45 -5.63 -10.56 5.75
N GLY A 46 -4.69 -9.64 5.55
CA GLY A 46 -4.98 -8.30 5.05
C GLY A 46 -5.70 -8.29 3.69
N LEU A 47 -5.27 -9.16 2.76
CA LEU A 47 -5.94 -9.33 1.47
C LEU A 47 -7.36 -9.89 1.63
N ARG A 48 -7.54 -10.86 2.53
CA ARG A 48 -8.84 -11.47 2.84
C ARG A 48 -9.82 -10.45 3.43
N LEU A 49 -9.39 -9.68 4.43
CA LEU A 49 -10.20 -8.62 5.03
C LEU A 49 -10.58 -7.55 4.01
N ARG A 50 -9.64 -7.19 3.12
CA ARG A 50 -9.92 -6.25 2.03
C ARG A 50 -10.94 -6.81 1.03
N ALA A 51 -10.85 -8.09 0.67
CA ALA A 51 -11.83 -8.73 -0.21
C ALA A 51 -13.25 -8.69 0.39
N PHE A 52 -13.36 -8.97 1.70
CA PHE A 52 -14.62 -8.86 2.42
C PHE A 52 -15.17 -7.43 2.42
N LEU A 53 -14.33 -6.44 2.74
CA LEU A 53 -14.73 -5.02 2.73
C LEU A 53 -15.23 -4.57 1.34
N VAL A 54 -14.57 -5.01 0.26
CA VAL A 54 -15.00 -4.65 -1.11
C VAL A 54 -16.33 -5.30 -1.47
N ALA A 55 -16.55 -6.55 -1.06
CA ALA A 55 -17.85 -7.21 -1.24
C ALA A 55 -18.96 -6.50 -0.46
N ASP A 56 -18.65 -6.06 0.76
CA ASP A 56 -19.57 -5.28 1.59
C ASP A 56 -19.91 -3.94 0.96
N LEU A 57 -18.92 -3.19 0.45
CA LEU A 57 -19.17 -1.95 -0.28
C LEU A 57 -20.13 -2.16 -1.46
N ALA A 58 -19.93 -3.21 -2.25
CA ALA A 58 -20.83 -3.55 -3.36
C ALA A 58 -22.26 -3.86 -2.87
N ARG A 59 -22.39 -4.61 -1.78
CA ARG A 59 -23.69 -4.94 -1.15
C ARG A 59 -24.41 -3.71 -0.63
N TYR A 60 -23.72 -2.84 0.11
CA TYR A 60 -24.30 -1.57 0.57
C TYR A 60 -24.70 -0.69 -0.61
N ARG A 61 -23.87 -0.58 -1.64
CA ARG A 61 -24.14 0.21 -2.83
C ARG A 61 -25.37 -0.30 -3.61
N ALA A 62 -25.53 -1.61 -3.72
CA ALA A 62 -26.67 -2.22 -4.41
C ALA A 62 -28.03 -1.94 -3.73
N ALA A 63 -28.02 -1.63 -2.43
CA ALA A 63 -29.21 -1.35 -1.63
C ALA A 63 -29.51 0.15 -1.46
N LEU A 64 -28.82 1.01 -2.23
CA LEU A 64 -29.08 2.44 -2.23
C LEU A 64 -30.48 2.77 -2.79
N PRO A 65 -31.14 3.84 -2.30
CA PRO A 65 -30.63 4.82 -1.34
C PRO A 65 -30.77 4.42 0.14
N GLY A 66 -31.46 3.31 0.45
CA GLY A 66 -31.81 2.92 1.83
C GLY A 66 -30.61 2.66 2.75
N THR A 67 -29.45 2.35 2.18
CA THR A 67 -28.19 2.08 2.89
C THR A 67 -27.20 3.24 2.85
N ALA A 68 -27.60 4.44 2.42
CA ALA A 68 -26.69 5.56 2.17
C ALA A 68 -25.76 5.87 3.35
N ALA A 69 -26.28 5.90 4.58
CA ALA A 69 -25.45 6.15 5.76
C ALA A 69 -24.35 5.09 5.93
N GLY A 70 -24.72 3.81 5.89
CA GLY A 70 -23.77 2.71 6.03
C GLY A 70 -22.77 2.62 4.87
N TYR A 71 -23.22 2.89 3.65
CA TYR A 71 -22.34 2.96 2.49
C TYR A 71 -21.27 4.04 2.63
N LEU A 72 -21.66 5.26 3.04
CA LEU A 72 -20.74 6.38 3.18
C LEU A 72 -19.73 6.16 4.31
N THR A 73 -20.17 5.64 5.47
CA THR A 73 -19.26 5.28 6.58
C THR A 73 -18.26 4.22 6.14
N LEU A 74 -18.72 3.14 5.52
CA LEU A 74 -17.85 2.05 5.08
C LEU A 74 -16.86 2.52 3.99
N LEU A 75 -17.30 3.38 3.08
CA LEU A 75 -16.44 3.93 2.04
C LEU A 75 -15.37 4.85 2.63
N GLU A 76 -15.70 5.68 3.62
CA GLU A 76 -14.71 6.51 4.30
C GLU A 76 -13.63 5.67 4.99
N GLU A 77 -14.03 4.62 5.72
CA GLU A 77 -13.09 3.70 6.37
C GLU A 77 -12.20 2.99 5.35
N ALA A 78 -12.78 2.54 4.24
CA ALA A 78 -12.05 1.92 3.14
C ALA A 78 -11.01 2.88 2.54
N LEU A 79 -11.40 4.13 2.27
CA LEU A 79 -10.50 5.15 1.72
C LEU A 79 -9.33 5.42 2.68
N ARG A 80 -9.59 5.51 3.99
CA ARG A 80 -8.55 5.66 5.03
C ARG A 80 -7.58 4.48 5.05
N ALA A 81 -8.06 3.28 4.72
CA ALA A 81 -7.27 2.07 4.56
C ALA A 81 -6.58 1.94 3.18
N GLY A 82 -6.69 2.95 2.31
CA GLY A 82 -6.04 2.98 0.99
C GLY A 82 -6.83 2.29 -0.12
N TYR A 83 -8.12 2.01 0.07
CA TYR A 83 -9.01 1.59 -1.01
C TYR A 83 -9.05 2.66 -2.11
N ARG A 84 -9.05 2.23 -3.38
CA ARG A 84 -9.19 3.11 -4.54
C ARG A 84 -10.60 2.96 -5.10
N PRO A 85 -11.43 4.01 -5.07
CA PRO A 85 -12.84 3.92 -5.48
C PRO A 85 -12.96 3.64 -6.97
N GLY A 86 -13.88 2.75 -7.32
CA GLY A 86 -14.21 2.40 -8.70
C GLY A 86 -15.21 3.35 -9.35
N ALA A 87 -15.51 3.11 -10.63
CA ALA A 87 -16.49 3.91 -11.38
C ALA A 87 -17.87 3.91 -10.71
N ASP A 88 -18.32 2.74 -10.23
CA ASP A 88 -19.59 2.58 -9.54
C ASP A 88 -19.63 3.33 -8.20
N ASP A 89 -18.51 3.36 -7.46
CA ASP A 89 -18.44 4.09 -6.20
C ASP A 89 -18.59 5.60 -6.44
N LEU A 90 -17.92 6.10 -7.49
CA LEU A 90 -18.04 7.48 -7.93
C LEU A 90 -19.44 7.77 -8.46
N ALA A 91 -20.10 6.83 -9.15
CA ALA A 91 -21.47 6.99 -9.62
C ALA A 91 -22.44 7.09 -8.43
N ALA A 92 -22.30 6.24 -7.42
CA ALA A 92 -23.09 6.28 -6.20
C ALA A 92 -22.89 7.60 -5.43
N LEU A 93 -21.64 8.06 -5.28
CA LEU A 93 -21.36 9.37 -4.66
C LEU A 93 -21.97 10.54 -5.45
N ARG A 94 -21.96 10.48 -6.79
CA ARG A 94 -22.62 11.49 -7.63
C ARG A 94 -24.13 11.49 -7.45
N ALA A 95 -24.76 10.32 -7.37
CA ALA A 95 -26.19 10.18 -7.12
C ALA A 95 -26.61 10.70 -5.73
N LEU A 96 -25.71 10.61 -4.75
CA LEU A 96 -25.92 11.06 -3.37
C LEU A 96 -25.46 12.50 -3.09
N ARG A 97 -25.15 13.32 -4.11
CA ARG A 97 -24.56 14.67 -3.92
C ARG A 97 -25.35 15.66 -3.08
N GLY A 98 -26.66 15.43 -2.88
CA GLY A 98 -27.46 16.21 -1.93
C GLY A 98 -27.05 15.98 -0.47
N ASN A 99 -26.30 14.92 -0.18
CA ASN A 99 -25.71 14.63 1.12
C ASN A 99 -24.31 15.27 1.23
N PRO A 100 -24.03 16.08 2.27
CA PRO A 100 -22.74 16.76 2.42
C PRO A 100 -21.56 15.81 2.61
N VAL A 101 -21.76 14.66 3.26
CA VAL A 101 -20.71 13.63 3.43
C VAL A 101 -20.36 13.01 2.09
N ALA A 102 -21.36 12.68 1.27
CA ALA A 102 -21.12 12.14 -0.07
C ALA A 102 -20.38 13.15 -0.97
N ALA A 103 -20.72 14.43 -0.90
CA ALA A 103 -20.03 15.48 -1.62
C ALA A 103 -18.55 15.60 -1.19
N ALA A 104 -18.28 15.64 0.12
CA ALA A 104 -16.92 15.71 0.65
C ALA A 104 -16.08 14.48 0.26
N LEU A 105 -16.64 13.28 0.33
CA LEU A 105 -15.96 12.06 -0.10
C LEU A 105 -15.68 12.08 -1.60
N LEU A 106 -16.61 12.57 -2.43
CA LEU A 106 -16.40 12.69 -3.87
C LEU A 106 -15.23 13.62 -4.20
N ASP A 107 -15.12 14.75 -3.50
CA ASP A 107 -14.02 15.69 -3.69
C ASP A 107 -12.68 15.12 -3.22
N HIS A 108 -12.66 14.42 -2.08
CA HIS A 108 -11.48 13.69 -1.64
C HIS A 108 -11.01 12.66 -2.68
N CYS A 109 -11.94 11.87 -3.24
CA CYS A 109 -11.63 10.87 -4.26
C CYS A 109 -11.05 11.50 -5.54
N ARG A 110 -11.54 12.68 -5.94
CA ARG A 110 -11.02 13.42 -7.10
C ARG A 110 -9.58 13.89 -6.87
N LEU A 111 -9.31 14.51 -5.73
CA LEU A 111 -7.97 14.98 -5.37
C LEU A 111 -6.97 13.82 -5.33
N ALA A 112 -7.37 12.68 -4.74
CA ALA A 112 -6.55 11.48 -4.71
C ALA A 112 -6.27 10.95 -6.14
N ALA A 113 -7.26 10.92 -7.01
CA ALA A 113 -7.09 10.49 -8.40
C ALA A 113 -6.17 11.43 -9.19
N GLU A 114 -6.28 12.75 -9.01
CA GLU A 114 -5.39 13.73 -9.62
C GLU A 114 -3.94 13.55 -9.16
N HIS A 115 -3.72 13.34 -7.86
CA HIS A 115 -2.40 13.05 -7.31
C HIS A 115 -1.80 11.77 -7.90
N ASP A 116 -2.61 10.72 -8.02
CA ASP A 116 -2.20 9.45 -8.64
C ASP A 116 -1.80 9.61 -10.10
N VAL A 117 -2.58 10.37 -10.89
CA VAL A 117 -2.26 10.66 -12.29
C VAL A 117 -0.97 11.48 -12.38
N ARG A 118 -0.82 12.52 -11.55
CA ARG A 118 0.38 13.36 -11.51
C ARG A 118 1.63 12.54 -11.15
N ALA A 119 1.53 11.64 -10.18
CA ALA A 119 2.62 10.74 -9.80
C ALA A 119 2.99 9.76 -10.92
N ARG A 120 2.00 9.24 -11.65
CA ARG A 120 2.24 8.38 -12.84
C ARG A 120 2.94 9.15 -13.96
N LEU A 121 2.48 10.36 -14.27
CA LEU A 121 3.11 11.22 -15.27
C LEU A 121 4.55 11.55 -14.89
N ALA A 122 4.81 11.91 -13.63
CA ALA A 122 6.17 12.19 -13.15
C ALA A 122 7.12 10.99 -13.29
N ARG A 123 6.61 9.76 -13.11
CA ARG A 123 7.39 8.53 -13.34
C ARG A 123 7.60 8.20 -14.83
N ALA A 124 6.67 8.60 -15.68
CA ALA A 124 6.74 8.35 -17.11
C ALA A 124 7.70 9.32 -17.83
N VAL A 125 7.98 10.49 -17.25
CA VAL A 125 9.02 11.40 -17.76
C VAL A 125 10.39 10.72 -17.58
N PRO A 126 11.13 10.42 -18.65
CA PRO A 126 12.47 9.86 -18.54
C PRO A 126 13.36 10.82 -17.75
N ARG A 127 13.86 10.41 -16.59
CA ARG A 127 14.98 11.15 -15.96
C ARG A 127 16.18 10.98 -16.89
N PRO A 128 16.93 12.06 -17.21
CA PRO A 128 18.20 11.90 -17.88
C PRO A 128 19.06 10.97 -17.02
N ALA A 129 19.53 9.88 -17.63
CA ALA A 129 20.41 8.93 -16.97
C ALA A 129 21.74 9.65 -16.69
N THR A 130 21.89 10.22 -15.49
CA THR A 130 23.22 10.44 -14.94
C THR A 130 23.79 9.05 -14.71
N ALA A 131 24.65 8.61 -15.63
CA ALA A 131 25.41 7.38 -15.50
C ALA A 131 26.19 7.42 -14.18
N LEU A 132 25.64 6.80 -13.13
CA LEU A 132 26.39 6.43 -11.96
C LEU A 132 27.21 5.20 -12.35
N VAL A 133 28.34 5.44 -13.01
CA VAL A 133 29.37 4.43 -13.19
C VAL A 133 29.93 4.14 -11.79
N PRO A 134 29.81 2.92 -11.25
CA PRO A 134 30.51 2.59 -10.02
C PRO A 134 32.02 2.61 -10.30
N ALA A 135 32.75 3.42 -9.53
CA ALA A 135 34.20 3.61 -9.61
C ALA A 135 35.03 2.40 -9.14
N SER A 136 34.59 1.18 -9.44
CA SER A 136 35.17 -0.07 -8.92
C SER A 136 35.86 -0.96 -9.97
N ARG A 137 36.11 -0.48 -11.20
CA ARG A 137 36.82 -1.26 -12.23
C ARG A 137 37.99 -0.57 -12.94
N ALA A 138 38.62 0.42 -12.32
CA ALA A 138 39.76 1.13 -12.91
C ALA A 138 41.15 0.74 -12.35
N ARG A 139 41.30 -0.34 -11.58
CA ARG A 139 42.62 -0.78 -11.10
C ARG A 139 42.80 -2.29 -11.23
N LEU A 140 43.04 -2.75 -12.45
CA LEU A 140 43.69 -4.04 -12.72
C LEU A 140 44.29 -4.00 -14.14
N THR A 141 45.18 -3.04 -14.40
CA THR A 141 46.22 -3.11 -15.44
C THR A 141 47.38 -2.21 -15.00
N ALA A 142 48.62 -2.74 -15.05
CA ALA A 142 49.88 -2.22 -14.49
C ALA A 142 50.06 -2.59 -13.00
N LEU A 143 51.02 -3.43 -12.57
CA LEU A 143 52.26 -3.96 -13.15
C LEU A 143 52.45 -5.41 -12.69
#